data_AF-A0A523A927-F1
#
_entry.id   AF-A0A523A927-F1
#
_cell.length_a   1.000
_cell.length_b   1.000
_cell.length_c   1.000
_cell.angle_alpha   90.00
_cell.angle_beta   90.00
_cell.angle_gamma   90.00
#
_symmetry.space_group_name_H-M   'P 1'
#
loop_
_entity.id
_entity.type
_entity.pdbx_description
1 polymer ?
#
loop_
_entity_poly.entity_id
_entity_poly.type
_entity_poly.pdbx_seq_one_letter_code
_entity_poly.pdbx_strand_id
1 'polypeptide(L)' 'MNAERLVMGFAILILGLVLISLSSLPAASYGALVLIGPFPILVSSDYGTAAFLVLLAFALIVLVQLFRWLR' A
#
# COMPACT_ATOMS: atom_id res chain seq x y z
N MET A 1 10.89 -21.10 -11.45
CA MET A 1 11.17 -19.80 -10.79
C MET A 1 10.57 -19.87 -9.39
N ASN A 2 11.36 -19.63 -8.34
CA ASN A 2 10.88 -19.76 -6.96
C ASN A 2 9.87 -18.64 -6.69
N ALA A 3 8.60 -18.99 -6.50
CA ALA A 3 7.51 -18.02 -6.28
C ALA A 3 7.86 -17.02 -5.17
N GLU A 4 8.52 -17.48 -4.11
CA GLU A 4 9.02 -16.66 -3.00
C GLU A 4 9.93 -15.50 -3.43
N ARG A 5 10.84 -15.73 -4.40
CA ARG A 5 11.74 -14.67 -4.90
C ARG A 5 10.99 -13.61 -5.71
N LEU A 6 9.95 -14.03 -6.44
CA LEU A 6 9.08 -13.12 -7.18
C LEU A 6 8.25 -12.25 -6.22
N VAL A 7 7.74 -12.85 -5.14
CA VAL A 7 7.00 -12.15 -4.09
C VAL A 7 7.87 -11.11 -3.39
N MET A 8 9.10 -11.48 -3.01
CA MET A 8 10.04 -10.52 -2.41
C MET A 8 10.35 -9.37 -3.35
N GLY A 9 10.59 -9.64 -4.64
CA GLY A 9 10.83 -8.60 -5.64
C GLY A 9 9.65 -7.64 -5.77
N PHE A 10 8.42 -8.16 -5.83
CA PHE A 10 7.20 -7.34 -5.88
C PHE A 10 6.99 -6.52 -4.61
N ALA A 11 7.22 -7.12 -3.43
CA ALA A 11 7.08 -6.44 -2.16
C ALA A 11 8.04 -5.25 -2.04
N ILE A 12 9.30 -5.43 -2.47
CA ILE A 12 10.31 -4.36 -2.48
C ILE A 12 9.90 -3.22 -3.44
N LEU A 13 9.42 -3.57 -4.64
CA LEU A 13 8.95 -2.59 -5.62
C LEU A 13 7.81 -1.75 -5.08
N ILE A 14 6.81 -2.41 -4.48
CA ILE A 14 5.64 -1.76 -3.89
C ILE A 14 6.06 -0.87 -2.71
N LEU A 15 6.95 -1.34 -1.83
CA LEU A 15 7.50 -0.55 -0.73
C LEU A 15 8.22 0.71 -1.21
N GLY A 16 9.06 0.59 -2.25
CA GLY A 16 9.74 1.74 -2.83
C GLY A 16 8.78 2.78 -3.37
N LEU A 17 7.72 2.34 -4.05
CA LEU A 17 6.70 3.21 -4.63
C LEU A 17 5.88 3.93 -3.56
N VAL A 18 5.54 3.23 -2.47
CA VAL A 18 4.90 3.82 -1.28
C VAL A 18 5.81 4.88 -0.65
N LEU A 19 7.10 4.60 -0.44
CA LEU A 19 8.03 5.54 0.18
C LEU A 19 8.23 6.81 -0.67
N ILE A 20 8.31 6.66 -2.00
CA ILE A 20 8.39 7.80 -2.94
C ILE A 20 7.11 8.63 -2.89
N SER A 21 5.95 7.99 -2.80
CA SER A 21 4.68 8.70 -2.69
C SER A 21 4.48 9.36 -1.31
N LEU A 22 5.15 8.89 -0.26
CA LEU A 22 5.13 9.51 1.07
C LEU A 22 6.01 10.77 1.11
N SER A 23 7.15 10.76 0.42
CA SER A 23 8.09 11.88 0.40
C SER A 23 7.58 13.12 -0.34
N SER A 24 6.55 12.97 -1.18
CA SER A 24 5.92 14.08 -1.90
C SER A 24 4.79 14.76 -1.11
N LEU A 25 4.45 14.27 0.09
CA LEU A 25 3.35 14.79 0.88
C LEU A 25 3.77 15.97 1.77
N PRO A 26 2.94 17.02 1.87
CA PRO A 26 3.16 18.11 2.83
C PRO A 26 3.12 17.60 4.27
N ALA A 27 4.00 18.13 5.13
CA ALA A 27 4.13 17.71 6.53
C ALA A 27 2.86 17.95 7.40
N ALA A 28 1.88 18.72 6.92
CA ALA A 28 0.64 19.06 7.64
C ALA A 28 -0.60 18.29 7.13
N SER A 29 -0.39 17.29 6.28
CA SER A 29 -1.47 16.51 5.69
C SER A 29 -1.81 15.28 6.53
N TYR A 30 -3.10 15.10 6.83
CA TYR A 30 -3.60 14.02 7.67
C TYR A 30 -4.45 13.03 6.87
N GLY A 31 -4.27 11.75 7.13
CA GLY A 31 -5.08 10.71 6.52
C GLY A 31 -5.14 9.45 7.37
N ALA A 32 -6.21 8.68 7.21
CA ALA A 32 -6.44 7.42 7.90
C ALA A 32 -6.82 6.34 6.88
N LEU A 33 -6.21 5.16 7.04
CA LEU A 33 -6.58 3.94 6.35
C LEU A 33 -7.08 2.94 7.39
N VAL A 34 -8.33 2.52 7.26
CA VAL A 34 -8.95 1.48 8.09
C VAL A 34 -9.25 0.29 7.19
N LEU A 35 -8.71 -0.88 7.52
CA LEU A 35 -8.98 -2.12 6.80
C LEU A 35 -10.04 -2.92 7.57
N ILE A 36 -11.21 -3.11 6.95
CA ILE A 36 -12.26 -4.00 7.46
C ILE A 36 -12.31 -5.23 6.55
N GLY A 37 -11.60 -6.28 6.95
CA GLY A 37 -11.38 -7.44 6.07
C GLY A 37 -10.65 -7.02 4.78
N PRO A 38 -11.17 -7.37 3.58
CA PRO A 38 -10.56 -6.96 2.30
C PRO A 38 -10.99 -5.55 1.85
N PHE A 39 -11.85 -4.86 2.59
CA PHE A 39 -12.39 -3.55 2.20
C PHE A 39 -11.60 -2.41 2.88
N PRO A 40 -10.81 -1.63 2.11
CA PRO A 40 -10.14 -0.45 2.64
C PRO A 40 -11.12 0.73 2.71
N ILE A 41 -11.18 1.37 3.88
CA ILE A 41 -11.84 2.65 4.10
C ILE A 41 -10.74 3.71 4.26
N LEU A 42 -10.82 4.74 3.42
CA LEU A 42 -9.80 5.77 3.28
C LEU A 42 -10.41 7.11 3.65
N VAL A 43 -9.79 7.83 4.58
CA VAL A 43 -10.16 9.21 4.96
C VAL A 43 -8.94 10.09 4.79
N SER A 44 -9.09 11.23 4.14
CA SER A 44 -7.96 12.08 3.76
C SER A 44 -8.34 13.55 3.83
N SER A 45 -7.42 14.39 4.31
CA SER A 45 -7.59 15.85 4.33
C SER A 45 -7.29 16.52 2.99
N ASP A 46 -6.51 15.88 2.13
CA ASP A 46 -6.13 16.40 0.83
C ASP A 46 -6.00 15.30 -0.23
N TYR A 47 -5.94 15.72 -1.49
CA TYR A 47 -5.86 14.82 -2.64
C TYR A 47 -4.54 14.04 -2.72
N GLY A 48 -3.43 14.63 -2.26
CA GLY A 48 -2.12 13.99 -2.27
C GLY A 48 -2.10 12.80 -1.30
N THR A 49 -2.51 13.04 -0.05
CA THR A 49 -2.64 11.97 0.96
C THR A 49 -3.65 10.92 0.55
N ALA A 50 -4.73 11.30 -0.13
CA ALA A 50 -5.73 10.35 -0.59
C ALA A 50 -5.13 9.38 -1.62
N ALA A 51 -4.38 9.90 -2.60
CA ALA A 51 -3.70 9.09 -3.61
C ALA A 51 -2.67 8.14 -2.98
N PHE A 52 -1.89 8.63 -2.01
CA PHE A 52 -0.95 7.81 -1.25
C PHE A 52 -1.66 6.67 -0.50
N LEU A 53 -2.72 6.97 0.24
CA LEU A 53 -3.45 5.96 1.01
C LEU A 53 -4.12 4.92 0.11
N VAL A 54 -4.60 5.30 -1.08
CA VAL A 54 -5.11 4.36 -2.09
C VAL A 54 -4.01 3.40 -2.56
N LEU A 55 -2.82 3.92 -2.90
CA LEU A 55 -1.68 3.08 -3.28
C LEU A 55 -1.26 2.14 -2.14
N LEU A 56 -1.24 2.65 -0.91
CA LEU A 56 -0.94 1.86 0.28
C LEU A 56 -1.99 0.76 0.53
N ALA A 57 -3.28 1.07 0.39
CA ALA A 57 -4.35 0.08 0.52
C ALA A 57 -4.23 -1.02 -0.55
N PHE A 58 -3.98 -0.64 -1.80
CA PHE A 58 -3.75 -1.59 -2.88
C PHE A 58 -2.54 -2.48 -2.62
N ALA A 59 -1.42 -1.89 -2.19
CA ALA A 59 -0.21 -2.60 -1.79
C ALA A 59 -0.49 -3.67 -0.72
N LEU A 60 -1.22 -3.30 0.33
CA LEU A 60 -1.58 -4.22 1.42
C LEU A 60 -2.51 -5.35 0.96
N ILE A 61 -3.51 -5.04 0.13
CA ILE A 61 -4.39 -6.07 -0.44
C ILE A 61 -3.61 -7.05 -1.30
N VAL A 62 -2.75 -6.55 -2.20
CA VAL A 62 -1.89 -7.38 -3.04
C VAL A 62 -1.00 -8.28 -2.19
N LEU A 63 -0.38 -7.72 -1.15
CA LEU A 63 0.46 -8.47 -0.22
C LEU A 63 -0.31 -9.58 0.49
N VAL A 64 -1.51 -9.29 1.00
CA VAL A 64 -2.38 -10.27 1.66
C VAL A 64 -2.78 -11.40 0.70
N GLN A 65 -3.15 -11.07 -0.54
CA GLN A 65 -3.50 -12.08 -1.54
C GLN A 65 -2.29 -12.94 -1.94
N LEU A 66 -1.10 -12.34 -2.04
CA LEU A 66 0.14 -13.06 -2.28
C LEU A 66 0.47 -14.05 -1.15
N PHE A 67 0.35 -13.62 0.11
CA PHE A 67 0.52 -14.53 1.26
C PHE A 67 -0.51 -15.65 1.28
N ARG A 68 -1.77 -15.38 0.89
CA ARG A 68 -2.79 -16.42 0.75
C ARG A 68 -2.48 -17.43 -0.35
N TRP A 69 -1.85 -16.99 -1.44
CA TRP A 69 -1.56 -17.85 -2.59
C TRP A 69 -0.30 -18.70 -2.40
N LEU A 70 0.63 -18.24 -1.55
CA LEU A 70 1.85 -18.96 -1.17
C LEU A 70 1.63 -20.05 -0.12
N ARG A 71 0.48 -20.07 0.56
CA ARG A 71 0.15 -20.98 1.65
C ARG A 71 -0.72 -22.12 1.17
#